data_AF-A0A7Z7YMS2-F1
#
_entry.id   AF-A0A7Z7YMS2-F1
#
_cell.length_a   1.000
_cell.length_b   1.000
_cell.length_c   1.000
_cell.angle_alpha   90.00
_cell.angle_beta   90.00
_cell.angle_gamma   90.00
#
_symmetry.space_group_name_H-M   'P 1'
#
loop_
_entity.id
_entity.type
_entity.pdbx_description
1 polymer ?
#
loop_
_entity_poly.entity_id
_entity_poly.type
_entity_poly.pdbx_seq_one_letter_code
_entity_poly.pdbx_strand_id
1 'polypeptide(L)'
;MEILHAKNTDTDTPLAKEHRPQMTISGGFESNTLSVCTGMPPHSMTEEHHLAWIYIYTFQGGQFKFLQPGDIPEATFALAEKDAYVYCDRRICKGSKCKFNCKRGFTAYCWCNQHGLWKLTY
;
A
#
# COMPACT_ATOMS: atom_id res chain seq x y z
N MET A 1 -7.89 25.10 -2.55
CA MET A 1 -7.39 23.79 -2.08
C MET A 1 -8.38 22.76 -2.59
N GLU A 2 -8.01 22.01 -3.63
CA GLU A 2 -8.85 20.93 -4.13
C GLU A 2 -8.62 19.68 -3.28
N ILE A 3 -9.69 19.04 -2.84
CA ILE A 3 -9.62 17.82 -2.04
C ILE A 3 -9.50 16.64 -3.01
N LEU A 4 -8.41 15.90 -2.92
CA LEU A 4 -8.22 14.68 -3.71
C LEU A 4 -8.97 13.52 -3.05
N HIS A 5 -9.91 12.94 -3.77
CA HIS A 5 -10.64 11.76 -3.31
C HIS A 5 -9.96 10.48 -3.82
N ALA A 6 -9.44 9.67 -2.89
CA ALA A 6 -8.84 8.38 -3.23
C ALA A 6 -9.89 7.41 -3.75
N LYS A 7 -9.63 6.84 -4.94
CA LYS A 7 -10.46 5.78 -5.52
C LYS A 7 -10.23 4.48 -4.77
N ASN A 8 -11.32 3.84 -4.33
CA ASN A 8 -11.26 2.49 -3.78
C ASN A 8 -11.09 1.47 -4.90
N THR A 9 -10.30 0.45 -4.63
CA THR A 9 -9.96 -0.57 -5.61
C THR A 9 -10.90 -1.77 -5.58
N ASP A 10 -12.07 -1.67 -4.95
CA ASP A 10 -13.01 -2.78 -4.76
C ASP A 10 -13.76 -3.17 -6.06
N THR A 11 -13.55 -2.41 -7.14
CA THR A 11 -14.15 -2.64 -8.46
C THR A 11 -13.21 -3.45 -9.37
N ASP A 12 -13.77 -4.36 -10.17
CA ASP A 12 -13.00 -5.25 -11.07
C ASP A 12 -12.78 -4.65 -12.47
N THR A 13 -12.53 -3.34 -12.55
CA THR A 13 -12.26 -2.67 -13.83
C THR A 13 -10.79 -2.82 -14.25
N PRO A 14 -10.46 -2.80 -15.55
CA PRO A 14 -9.07 -2.82 -16.01
C PRO A 14 -8.22 -1.71 -15.37
N LEU A 15 -8.77 -0.48 -15.34
CA LEU A 15 -8.08 0.66 -14.72
C LEU A 15 -7.83 0.42 -13.23
N ALA A 16 -8.82 -0.09 -12.48
CA ALA A 16 -8.61 -0.41 -11.07
C ALA A 16 -7.57 -1.51 -10.87
N LYS A 17 -7.49 -2.51 -11.75
CA LYS A 17 -6.47 -3.57 -11.69
C LYS A 17 -5.07 -3.02 -11.86
N GLU A 18 -4.86 -2.08 -12.77
CA GLU A 18 -3.55 -1.44 -13.02
C GLU A 18 -3.10 -0.48 -11.89
N HIS A 19 -4.04 0.04 -11.09
CA HIS A 19 -3.74 1.05 -10.07
C HIS A 19 -3.91 0.56 -8.63
N ARG A 20 -4.36 -0.69 -8.43
CA ARG A 20 -4.59 -1.24 -7.09
C ARG A 20 -3.25 -1.45 -6.37
N PRO A 21 -2.97 -0.73 -5.27
CA PRO A 21 -1.84 -1.07 -4.41
C PRO A 21 -2.10 -2.43 -3.78
N GLN A 22 -1.06 -3.24 -3.65
CA GLN A 22 -1.07 -4.53 -2.99
C GLN A 22 0.00 -4.50 -1.91
N MET A 23 -0.40 -4.86 -0.70
CA MET A 23 0.45 -4.81 0.49
C MET A 23 0.90 -6.22 0.87
N THR A 24 2.20 -6.44 0.94
CA THR A 24 2.83 -7.68 1.40
C THR A 24 3.67 -7.37 2.63
N ILE A 25 3.31 -7.95 3.76
CA ILE A 25 4.02 -7.76 5.04
C ILE A 25 5.03 -8.88 5.21
N SER A 26 6.28 -8.53 5.51
CA SER A 26 7.36 -9.47 5.82
C SER A 26 7.84 -9.21 7.25
N GLY A 27 7.49 -10.11 8.18
CA GLY A 27 7.82 -10.04 9.60
C GLY A 27 8.70 -11.21 10.07
N GLY A 28 9.58 -10.98 11.06
CA GLY A 28 10.51 -11.97 11.59
C GLY A 28 11.59 -11.34 12.48
N PHE A 29 12.49 -12.14 13.06
CA PHE A 29 13.61 -11.63 13.89
C PHE A 29 14.51 -10.65 13.12
N GLU A 30 14.70 -10.89 11.82
CA GLU A 30 15.64 -10.16 10.96
C GLU A 30 14.95 -9.21 9.96
N SER A 31 13.61 -9.17 9.92
CA SER A 31 12.88 -8.34 8.96
C SER A 31 11.53 -7.88 9.52
N ASN A 32 11.28 -6.57 9.52
CA ASN A 32 9.97 -5.99 9.79
C ASN A 32 9.68 -4.95 8.72
N THR A 33 9.11 -5.38 7.60
CA THR A 33 8.85 -4.52 6.45
C THR A 33 7.45 -4.71 5.88
N LEU A 34 6.99 -3.67 5.18
CA LEU A 34 5.81 -3.69 4.34
C LEU A 34 6.22 -3.32 2.91
N SER A 35 6.06 -4.24 1.98
CA SER A 35 6.23 -3.97 0.55
C SER A 35 4.88 -3.63 -0.06
N VAL A 36 4.86 -2.60 -0.90
CA VAL A 36 3.69 -2.18 -1.65
C VAL A 36 4.05 -2.25 -3.13
N CYS A 37 3.29 -3.04 -3.90
CA CYS A 37 3.38 -3.07 -5.36
C CYS A 37 2.08 -2.51 -5.93
N THR A 38 2.12 -1.80 -7.05
CA THR A 38 0.93 -1.21 -7.65
C THR A 38 0.63 -1.83 -9.01
N GLY A 39 -0.59 -2.34 -9.15
CA GLY A 39 -1.10 -2.88 -10.40
C GLY A 39 -0.96 -4.40 -10.54
N MET A 40 -1.89 -5.01 -11.28
CA MET A 40 -1.80 -6.37 -11.81
C MET A 40 -2.49 -6.40 -13.19
N PRO A 41 -1.76 -6.24 -14.31
CA PRO A 41 -0.29 -6.18 -14.42
C PRO A 41 0.32 -4.91 -13.78
N PRO A 42 1.64 -4.87 -13.51
CA PRO A 42 2.31 -3.72 -12.91
C PRO A 42 1.98 -2.41 -13.63
N HIS A 43 1.76 -1.34 -12.87
CA HIS A 43 1.47 -0.02 -13.41
C HIS A 43 2.61 0.48 -14.33
N SER A 44 2.24 1.22 -15.38
CA SER A 44 3.20 1.88 -16.28
C SER A 44 4.13 2.85 -15.53
N MET A 45 5.41 2.91 -15.90
CA MET A 45 6.36 3.85 -15.30
C MET A 45 7.13 4.59 -16.40
N THR A 46 6.43 5.16 -17.38
CA THR A 46 7.04 6.02 -18.41
C THR A 46 7.09 7.48 -17.96
N GLU A 47 7.81 8.33 -18.67
CA GLU A 47 7.86 9.77 -18.37
C GLU A 47 6.45 10.39 -18.38
N GLU A 48 5.61 9.98 -19.32
CA GLU A 48 4.25 10.51 -19.50
C GLU A 48 3.24 9.89 -18.52
N HIS A 49 3.43 8.63 -18.12
CA HIS A 49 2.49 7.88 -17.29
C HIS A 49 3.23 7.01 -16.27
N HIS A 50 3.28 7.51 -15.03
CA HIS A 50 3.98 6.88 -13.90
C HIS A 50 3.27 7.12 -12.57
N LEU A 51 3.66 6.33 -11.58
CA LEU A 51 3.40 6.61 -10.18
C LEU A 51 4.44 7.60 -9.67
N ALA A 52 3.99 8.73 -9.14
CA ALA A 52 4.91 9.72 -8.57
C ALA A 52 5.37 9.29 -7.17
N TRP A 53 4.54 8.55 -6.44
CA TRP A 53 4.82 8.15 -5.07
C TRP A 53 3.89 7.05 -4.56
N ILE A 54 4.37 6.39 -3.50
CA ILE A 54 3.61 5.49 -2.64
C ILE A 54 3.69 6.01 -1.21
N TYR A 55 2.54 6.03 -0.54
CA TYR A 55 2.42 6.41 0.86
C TYR A 55 1.72 5.29 1.63
N ILE A 56 2.26 4.94 2.80
CA ILE A 56 1.59 4.05 3.75
C ILE A 56 1.13 4.85 4.96
N TYR A 57 -0.07 4.55 5.43
CA TYR A 57 -0.58 5.04 6.70
C TYR A 57 -0.76 3.86 7.66
N THR A 58 -0.14 3.96 8.83
CA THR A 58 0.07 2.88 9.80
C THR A 58 -0.46 3.25 11.18
N PHE A 59 -0.17 2.46 12.23
CA PHE A 59 -0.57 2.84 13.59
C PHE A 59 0.26 3.98 14.16
N GLN A 60 1.49 4.18 13.66
CA GLN A 60 2.44 5.18 14.16
C GLN A 60 2.56 6.42 13.27
N GLY A 61 1.74 6.55 12.23
CA GLY A 61 1.76 7.71 11.33
C GLY A 61 1.84 7.25 9.87
N GLY A 62 2.70 7.91 9.08
CA GLY A 62 2.86 7.52 7.69
C GLY A 62 4.28 7.66 7.19
N GLN A 63 4.57 6.92 6.12
CA GLN A 63 5.83 6.96 5.41
C GLN A 63 5.57 7.19 3.94
N PHE A 64 6.42 7.98 3.30
CA PHE A 64 6.27 8.40 1.93
C PHE A 64 7.53 8.03 1.13
N LYS A 65 7.35 7.43 -0.05
CA LYS A 65 8.41 7.14 -0.98
C LYS A 65 8.06 7.67 -2.35
N PHE A 66 8.92 8.54 -2.88
CA PHE A 66 8.85 8.99 -4.26
C PHE A 66 9.36 7.89 -5.19
N LEU A 67 8.76 7.79 -6.36
CA LEU A 67 9.21 6.95 -7.46
C LEU A 67 9.52 7.87 -8.65
N GLN A 68 10.44 7.45 -9.50
CA GLN A 68 10.79 8.12 -10.74
C GLN A 68 10.27 7.33 -11.95
N PRO A 69 10.01 7.99 -13.09
CA PRO A 69 9.85 7.29 -14.35
C PRO A 69 10.99 6.29 -14.58
N GLY A 70 10.65 5.09 -15.04
CA GLY A 70 11.56 3.97 -15.25
C GLY A 70 11.72 3.03 -14.06
N ASP A 71 11.33 3.44 -12.85
CA ASP A 71 11.36 2.58 -11.66
C ASP A 71 10.36 1.42 -11.76
N ILE A 72 10.56 0.40 -10.93
CA ILE A 72 9.52 -0.62 -10.67
C ILE A 72 8.43 0.05 -9.83
N PRO A 73 7.12 -0.16 -10.10
CA PRO A 73 6.01 0.46 -9.36
C PRO A 73 5.81 -0.17 -7.96
N GLU A 74 6.88 -0.25 -7.19
CA GLU A 74 6.92 -0.84 -5.87
C GLU A 74 7.77 -0.04 -4.88
N ALA A 75 7.47 -0.18 -3.59
CA ALA A 75 8.24 0.41 -2.52
C ALA A 75 8.19 -0.46 -1.27
N THR A 76 9.34 -0.64 -0.60
CA THR A 76 9.44 -1.34 0.68
C THR A 76 9.68 -0.36 1.82
N PHE A 77 8.90 -0.48 2.89
CA PHE A 77 8.90 0.38 4.06
C PHE A 77 9.33 -0.41 5.29
N ALA A 78 10.26 0.13 6.07
CA ALA A 78 10.65 -0.46 7.35
C ALA A 78 9.61 -0.12 8.42
N LEU A 79 9.33 -1.07 9.30
CA LEU A 79 8.37 -0.89 10.38
C LEU A 79 9.08 -1.00 11.72
N ALA A 80 8.72 -0.13 12.67
CA ALA A 80 9.33 -0.06 14.00
C ALA A 80 8.27 -0.13 15.10
N GLU A 81 8.69 -0.58 16.28
CA GLU A 81 7.87 -0.58 17.50
C GLU A 81 6.45 -1.16 17.26
N LYS A 82 5.37 -0.38 17.49
CA LYS A 82 3.99 -0.84 17.30
C LYS A 82 3.64 -1.25 15.87
N ASP A 83 4.39 -0.75 14.90
CA ASP A 83 4.30 -1.16 13.50
C ASP A 83 5.24 -2.33 13.16
N ALA A 84 6.31 -2.58 13.91
CA ALA A 84 7.14 -3.77 13.67
C ALA A 84 6.39 -5.03 14.09
N TYR A 85 5.73 -4.99 15.23
CA TYR A 85 5.09 -6.16 15.77
C TYR A 85 3.71 -6.41 15.15
N VAL A 86 3.35 -7.67 15.21
CA VAL A 86 2.06 -8.17 14.80
C VAL A 86 1.22 -8.36 16.06
N TYR A 87 0.26 -7.45 16.31
CA TYR A 87 -0.38 -7.37 17.62
C TYR A 87 -1.78 -7.92 17.71
N CYS A 88 -1.96 -9.14 18.23
CA CYS A 88 -3.31 -9.63 18.46
C CYS A 88 -3.43 -10.96 19.35
N ASP A 89 -4.39 -11.03 20.33
CA ASP A 89 -4.98 -12.16 21.20
C ASP A 89 -6.58 -12.51 21.33
N ARG A 90 -7.46 -12.83 20.33
CA ARG A 90 -8.96 -12.73 20.30
C ARG A 90 -9.63 -13.90 19.52
N ARG A 91 -10.89 -14.22 19.88
CA ARG A 91 -11.68 -15.39 19.42
C ARG A 91 -12.48 -15.23 18.10
N ILE A 92 -12.83 -14.02 17.65
CA ILE A 92 -13.21 -13.74 16.23
C ILE A 92 -12.08 -12.91 15.61
N CYS A 93 -11.07 -13.65 15.17
CA CYS A 93 -10.26 -13.34 13.99
C CYS A 93 -11.15 -13.57 12.75
N LYS A 94 -11.00 -12.74 11.72
CA LYS A 94 -12.05 -12.51 10.71
C LYS A 94 -11.57 -12.48 9.22
N GLY A 95 -10.33 -12.82 8.81
CA GLY A 95 -9.82 -12.70 7.40
C GLY A 95 -8.37 -12.16 7.30
N SER A 96 -8.07 -11.08 6.54
CA SER A 96 -7.01 -10.10 6.91
C SER A 96 -6.96 -9.83 8.42
N LYS A 97 -8.13 -9.98 9.00
CA LYS A 97 -8.53 -9.91 10.38
C LYS A 97 -8.01 -11.09 11.23
N CYS A 98 -6.98 -11.78 10.75
CA CYS A 98 -6.11 -12.63 11.52
C CYS A 98 -5.09 -11.81 12.29
N LYS A 99 -4.65 -12.47 13.35
CA LYS A 99 -4.20 -11.88 14.58
C LYS A 99 -2.69 -12.07 14.77
N PHE A 100 -2.10 -12.88 13.91
CA PHE A 100 -0.70 -12.79 13.53
C PHE A 100 -0.50 -12.09 12.18
N ASN A 101 -1.44 -11.23 11.73
CA ASN A 101 -1.17 -10.31 10.61
C ASN A 101 -1.99 -9.01 10.61
N CYS A 102 -2.28 -8.42 11.78
CA CYS A 102 -3.14 -7.23 11.83
C CYS A 102 -2.35 -5.93 11.60
N LYS A 103 -2.18 -5.62 10.32
CA LYS A 103 -2.13 -4.24 9.85
C LYS A 103 -3.52 -3.75 9.48
N ARG A 104 -4.52 -4.14 10.28
CA ARG A 104 -5.92 -3.80 10.02
C ARG A 104 -6.07 -2.29 10.16
N GLY A 105 -6.54 -1.63 9.11
CA GLY A 105 -6.57 -0.18 8.99
C GLY A 105 -5.29 0.42 8.43
N PHE A 106 -4.25 -0.36 8.12
CA PHE A 106 -3.19 0.14 7.27
C PHE A 106 -3.77 0.42 5.91
N THR A 107 -3.39 1.56 5.35
CA THR A 107 -3.79 1.96 4.02
C THR A 107 -2.54 2.26 3.22
N ALA A 108 -2.41 1.63 2.07
CA ALA A 108 -1.47 2.05 1.04
C ALA A 108 -2.19 2.97 0.06
N TYR A 109 -1.52 4.05 -0.30
CA TYR A 109 -1.93 5.00 -1.31
C TYR A 109 -0.88 5.04 -2.40
N CYS A 110 -1.31 5.15 -3.65
CA CYS A 110 -0.44 5.49 -4.75
C CYS A 110 -1.06 6.62 -5.57
N TRP A 111 -0.20 7.45 -6.14
CA TRP A 111 -0.62 8.54 -7.03
C TRP A 111 -0.06 8.31 -8.41
N CYS A 112 -0.97 8.10 -9.36
CA CYS A 112 -0.65 8.14 -10.78
C CYS A 112 -0.83 9.58 -11.28
N ASN A 113 0.14 10.09 -12.04
CA ASN A 113 0.09 11.44 -12.59
C ASN A 113 -1.11 11.68 -13.53
N GLN A 114 -1.65 10.64 -14.16
CA GLN A 114 -2.81 10.73 -15.05
C GLN A 114 -4.12 10.30 -14.39
N HIS A 115 -4.09 9.24 -13.58
CA HIS A 115 -5.31 8.60 -13.04
C HIS A 115 -5.59 8.96 -11.58
N GLY A 116 -4.74 9.79 -10.97
CA GLY A 116 -4.92 10.35 -9.64
C GLY A 116 -4.66 9.38 -8.51
N LEU A 117 -5.36 9.58 -7.40
CA LEU A 117 -5.12 8.88 -6.13
C LEU A 117 -5.90 7.57 -6.04
N TRP A 118 -5.22 6.49 -5.66
CA TRP A 118 -5.81 5.18 -5.42
C TRP A 118 -5.41 4.65 -4.05
N LYS A 119 -6.25 3.80 -3.45
CA LYS A 119 -5.93 3.19 -2.16
C LYS A 119 -6.44 1.77 -1.99
N LEU A 120 -5.75 1.03 -1.14
CA LEU A 120 -6.19 -0.24 -0.56
C LEU A 120 -6.04 -0.17 0.97
N THR A 121 -7.07 -0.59 1.71
CA THR A 121 -7.04 -0.68 3.18
C THR A 121 -7.25 -2.13 3.63
N TYR A 122 -6.48 -2.58 4.62
CA TYR A 122 -6.50 -3.95 5.15
C TYR A 122 -7.42 -4.19 6.36
#